data_AF-A0A945WTI8-F1
#
_entry.id   AF-A0A945WTI8-F1
#
_cell.length_a   1.000
_cell.length_b   1.000
_cell.length_c   1.000
_cell.angle_alpha   90.00
_cell.angle_beta   90.00
_cell.angle_gamma   90.00
#
_symmetry.space_group_name_H-M   'P 1'
#
loop_
_entity.id
_entity.type
_entity.pdbx_description
1 polymer ?
#
loop_
_entity_poly.entity_id
_entity_poly.type
_entity_poly.pdbx_seq_one_letter_code
_entity_poly.pdbx_strand_id
1 'polypeptide(L)'
;MIGSTVIENGPKSTSFLVHSKTTILREKDILTEEDANTPAKRIYYTALLMYLAGSIDESKNLHPTFFELTKQFLEACPSQEVIEIISELGTRILDDDFYGALKNARALIKYEKKVLFQD
;
A
#
# COMPACT_ATOMS: atom_id res chain seq x y z
N MET A 1 -16.64 -1.64 -7.41
CA MET A 1 -17.80 -2.51 -7.70
C MET A 1 -18.59 -2.72 -6.41
N ILE A 2 -19.91 -2.71 -6.48
CA ILE A 2 -20.78 -3.17 -5.38
C ILE A 2 -21.55 -4.37 -5.93
N GLY A 3 -21.16 -5.58 -5.53
CA GLY A 3 -21.62 -6.81 -6.20
C GLY A 3 -21.24 -6.79 -7.69
N SER A 4 -22.23 -6.95 -8.57
CA SER A 4 -22.08 -6.86 -10.04
C SER A 4 -22.22 -5.43 -10.60
N THR A 5 -22.35 -4.41 -9.74
CA THR A 5 -22.56 -3.02 -10.19
C THR A 5 -21.25 -2.23 -10.23
N VAL A 6 -21.03 -1.53 -11.33
CA VAL A 6 -19.94 -0.54 -11.50
C VAL A 6 -20.54 0.86 -11.37
N ILE A 7 -19.88 1.71 -10.58
CA ILE A 7 -20.23 3.13 -10.45
C ILE A 7 -19.06 3.91 -11.05
N GLU A 8 -19.33 4.66 -12.10
CA GLU A 8 -18.37 5.52 -12.79
C GLU A 8 -18.83 6.97 -12.69
N ASN A 9 -17.90 7.89 -12.40
CA ASN A 9 -18.21 9.31 -12.43
C ASN A 9 -18.16 9.81 -13.87
N GLY A 10 -19.26 10.41 -14.35
CA GLY A 10 -19.32 11.04 -15.67
C GLY A 10 -18.48 12.32 -15.79
N PRO A 11 -18.64 13.10 -16.88
CA PRO A 11 -17.77 14.23 -17.20
C PRO A 11 -17.87 15.43 -16.25
N LYS A 12 -18.82 15.44 -15.30
CA LYS A 12 -19.00 16.52 -14.32
C LYS A 12 -18.46 16.07 -12.94
N SER A 13 -18.02 17.04 -12.14
CA SER A 13 -17.63 16.78 -10.75
C SER A 13 -18.85 16.35 -9.93
N THR A 14 -18.71 15.25 -9.19
CA THR A 14 -19.75 14.70 -8.30
C THR A 14 -19.12 14.29 -6.98
N SER A 15 -19.85 14.43 -5.88
CA SER A 15 -19.44 13.97 -4.54
C SER A 15 -20.29 12.78 -4.12
N PHE A 16 -19.66 11.77 -3.52
CA PHE A 16 -20.33 10.61 -2.94
C PHE A 16 -19.98 10.50 -1.45
N LEU A 17 -20.98 10.22 -0.63
CA LEU A 17 -20.79 9.81 0.76
C LEU A 17 -21.14 8.31 0.85
N VAL A 18 -20.16 7.51 1.24
CA VAL A 18 -20.31 6.06 1.36
C VAL A 18 -20.13 5.68 2.82
N HIS A 19 -21.21 5.20 3.44
CA HIS A 19 -21.19 4.68 4.81
C HIS A 19 -21.10 3.15 4.75
N SER A 20 -19.91 2.62 5.02
CA SER A 20 -19.64 1.18 5.02
C SER A 20 -18.82 0.83 6.26
N LYS A 21 -19.05 -0.37 6.81
CA LYS A 21 -18.17 -0.98 7.83
C LYS A 21 -17.02 -1.78 7.21
N THR A 22 -17.08 -2.01 5.90
CA THR A 22 -16.08 -2.76 5.12
C THR A 22 -15.12 -1.82 4.44
N THR A 23 -13.86 -2.23 4.34
CA THR A 23 -12.79 -1.60 3.57
C THR A 23 -13.19 -1.34 2.11
N ILE A 24 -12.96 -0.11 1.61
CA ILE A 24 -13.25 0.27 0.22
C ILE A 24 -11.96 0.46 -0.55
N LEU A 25 -11.65 -0.47 -1.46
CA LEU A 25 -10.54 -0.31 -2.39
C LEU A 25 -10.95 0.53 -3.60
N ARG A 26 -10.15 1.54 -3.94
CA ARG A 26 -10.34 2.36 -5.14
C ARG A 26 -9.49 1.79 -6.27
N GLU A 27 -9.99 1.89 -7.50
CA GLU A 27 -9.30 1.38 -8.70
C GLU A 27 -7.83 1.83 -8.78
N LYS A 28 -7.57 3.13 -8.60
CA LYS A 28 -6.20 3.69 -8.62
C LYS A 28 -5.27 3.14 -7.53
N ASP A 29 -5.83 2.51 -6.49
CA ASP A 29 -5.11 1.91 -5.37
C ASP A 29 -4.86 0.41 -5.56
N ILE A 30 -5.48 -0.21 -6.56
CA ILE A 30 -5.28 -1.62 -6.91
C ILE A 30 -3.87 -1.81 -7.48
N LEU A 31 -3.17 -2.79 -6.95
CA LEU A 31 -1.96 -3.36 -7.55
C LEU A 31 -2.17 -4.87 -7.61
N THR A 32 -1.98 -5.47 -8.77
CA THR A 32 -2.07 -6.94 -8.93
C THR A 32 -0.78 -7.61 -8.48
N GLU A 33 -0.84 -8.90 -8.19
CA GLU A 33 0.35 -9.70 -7.87
C GLU A 33 1.38 -9.66 -9.01
N GLU A 34 0.92 -9.75 -10.25
CA GLU A 34 1.77 -9.73 -11.46
C GLU A 34 2.47 -8.37 -11.62
N ASP A 35 1.77 -7.27 -11.29
CA ASP A 35 2.33 -5.92 -11.35
C ASP A 35 3.30 -5.61 -10.20
N ALA A 36 3.31 -6.43 -9.14
CA ALA A 36 4.20 -6.31 -7.98
C ALA A 36 5.64 -6.81 -8.29
N ASN A 37 6.19 -6.27 -9.36
CA ASN A 37 7.44 -6.72 -9.99
C ASN A 37 8.71 -5.97 -9.53
N THR A 38 8.61 -5.06 -8.55
CA THR A 38 9.76 -4.39 -7.93
C THR A 38 9.72 -4.52 -6.41
N PRO A 39 10.87 -4.45 -5.70
CA PRO A 39 10.91 -4.52 -4.24
C PRO A 39 9.92 -3.58 -3.53
N ALA A 40 9.86 -2.29 -3.89
CA ALA A 40 8.92 -1.35 -3.28
C ALA A 40 7.46 -1.69 -3.61
N LYS A 41 7.18 -2.17 -4.82
CA LYS A 41 5.83 -2.61 -5.20
C LYS A 41 5.39 -3.87 -4.46
N ARG A 42 6.31 -4.79 -4.16
CA ARG A 42 6.01 -5.97 -3.32
C ARG A 42 5.62 -5.56 -1.90
N ILE A 43 6.34 -4.60 -1.31
CA ILE A 43 5.98 -4.02 -0.01
C ILE A 43 4.58 -3.39 -0.07
N TYR A 44 4.30 -2.58 -1.10
CA TYR A 44 2.96 -2.01 -1.30
C TYR A 44 1.88 -3.09 -1.47
N TYR A 45 2.16 -4.14 -2.26
CA TYR A 45 1.23 -5.23 -2.48
C TYR A 45 0.92 -5.98 -1.18
N THR A 46 1.92 -6.29 -0.37
CA THR A 46 1.70 -6.89 0.95
C THR A 46 0.87 -5.97 1.85
N ALA A 47 1.19 -4.66 1.90
CA ALA A 47 0.37 -3.70 2.64
C ALA A 47 -1.07 -3.59 2.10
N LEU A 48 -1.28 -3.78 0.79
CA LEU A 48 -2.60 -3.82 0.16
C LEU A 48 -3.40 -5.05 0.59
N LEU A 49 -2.76 -6.22 0.68
CA LEU A 49 -3.39 -7.42 1.23
C LEU A 49 -3.75 -7.24 2.70
N MET A 50 -2.91 -6.55 3.49
CA MET A 50 -3.20 -6.23 4.88
C MET A 50 -4.39 -5.26 5.00
N TYR A 51 -4.45 -4.23 4.13
CA TYR A 51 -5.60 -3.32 4.03
C TYR A 51 -6.89 -4.07 3.71
N LEU A 52 -6.84 -5.02 2.78
CA LEU A 52 -7.98 -5.84 2.41
C LEU A 52 -8.43 -6.80 3.52
N ALA A 53 -7.50 -7.30 4.33
CA ALA A 53 -7.83 -8.10 5.51
C ALA A 53 -8.66 -7.29 6.52
N GLY A 54 -8.36 -6.00 6.69
CA GLY A 54 -9.20 -5.04 7.43
C GLY A 54 -8.79 -4.78 8.88
N SER A 55 -7.89 -5.60 9.44
CA SER A 55 -7.33 -5.40 10.78
C SER A 55 -5.92 -6.00 10.92
N ILE A 56 -5.16 -5.56 11.93
CA ILE A 56 -3.87 -6.13 12.29
C ILE A 56 -3.97 -7.60 12.66
N ASP A 57 -5.06 -7.99 13.32
CA ASP A 57 -5.32 -9.36 13.74
C ASP A 57 -5.59 -10.29 12.57
N GLU A 58 -6.39 -9.86 11.59
CA GLU A 58 -6.72 -10.65 10.39
C GLU A 58 -5.55 -10.73 9.41
N SER A 59 -4.60 -9.80 9.48
CA SER A 59 -3.43 -9.74 8.60
C SER A 59 -2.15 -10.39 9.16
N LYS A 60 -2.21 -11.02 10.34
CA LYS A 60 -1.04 -11.60 11.05
C LYS A 60 -0.15 -12.51 10.19
N ASN A 61 -0.74 -13.30 9.30
CA ASN A 61 0.00 -14.19 8.40
C ASN A 61 0.85 -13.45 7.36
N LEU A 62 0.53 -12.18 7.08
CA LEU A 62 1.26 -11.34 6.13
C LEU A 62 2.43 -10.59 6.78
N HIS A 63 2.42 -10.42 8.11
CA HIS A 63 3.43 -9.62 8.83
C HIS A 63 4.87 -10.14 8.61
N PRO A 64 5.15 -11.46 8.69
CA PRO A 64 6.50 -11.96 8.44
C PRO A 64 7.01 -11.60 7.05
N THR A 65 6.14 -11.69 6.03
CA THR A 65 6.47 -11.33 4.65
C THR A 65 6.73 -9.82 4.54
N PHE A 66 5.89 -9.00 5.16
CA PHE A 66 6.06 -7.55 5.18
C PHE A 66 7.39 -7.13 5.82
N PHE A 67 7.73 -7.70 6.97
CA PHE A 67 8.99 -7.42 7.68
C PHE A 67 10.21 -7.88 6.88
N GLU A 68 10.14 -9.04 6.26
CA GLU A 68 11.26 -9.55 5.44
C GLU A 68 11.49 -8.67 4.21
N LEU A 69 10.43 -8.28 3.50
CA LEU A 69 10.55 -7.40 2.33
C LEU A 69 11.10 -6.02 2.69
N THR A 70 10.63 -5.42 3.78
CA THR A 70 11.12 -4.11 4.24
C THR A 70 12.57 -4.17 4.71
N LYS A 71 12.96 -5.24 5.40
CA LYS A 71 14.35 -5.49 5.79
C LYS A 71 15.26 -5.62 4.56
N GLN A 72 14.90 -6.46 3.59
CA GLN A 72 15.67 -6.60 2.35
C GLN A 72 15.80 -5.28 1.59
N PHE A 73 14.75 -4.46 1.57
CA PHE A 73 14.78 -3.14 0.94
C PHE A 73 15.77 -2.19 1.65
N LEU A 74 15.78 -2.18 2.98
CA LEU A 74 16.72 -1.38 3.78
C LEU A 74 18.17 -1.83 3.61
N GLU A 75 18.40 -3.14 3.55
CA GLU A 75 19.74 -3.70 3.30
C GLU A 75 20.27 -3.30 1.91
N ALA A 76 19.38 -3.30 0.90
CA ALA A 76 19.74 -2.90 -0.46
C ALA A 76 19.92 -1.37 -0.62
N CYS A 77 19.17 -0.56 0.13
CA CYS A 77 19.21 0.90 0.04
C CYS A 77 19.10 1.57 1.43
N PRO A 78 20.20 1.65 2.19
CA PRO A 78 20.23 2.20 3.54
C PRO A 78 20.28 3.73 3.52
N SER A 79 19.25 4.38 2.95
CA SER A 79 19.12 5.84 2.96
C SER A 79 18.24 6.32 4.12
N GLN A 80 18.51 7.52 4.63
CA GLN A 80 17.71 8.14 5.68
C GLN A 80 16.24 8.30 5.27
N GLU A 81 15.98 8.69 4.01
CA GLU A 81 14.62 8.83 3.47
C GLU A 81 13.86 7.49 3.48
N VAL A 82 14.51 6.39 3.12
CA VAL A 82 13.91 5.05 3.14
C VAL A 82 13.63 4.58 4.56
N ILE A 83 14.55 4.82 5.50
CA ILE A 83 14.37 4.47 6.92
C ILE A 83 13.13 5.18 7.47
N GLU A 84 12.96 6.48 7.19
CA GLU A 84 11.81 7.26 7.63
C GLU A 84 10.50 6.74 7.02
N ILE A 85 10.47 6.47 5.71
CA ILE A 85 9.29 5.94 5.02
C ILE A 85 8.88 4.58 5.61
N ILE A 86 9.82 3.66 5.80
CA ILE A 86 9.53 2.30 6.30
C ILE A 86 9.13 2.34 7.78
N SER A 87 9.78 3.17 8.60
CA SER A 87 9.42 3.33 10.01
C SER A 87 7.99 3.84 10.16
N GLU A 88 7.63 4.90 9.43
CA GLU A 88 6.27 5.45 9.47
C GLU A 88 5.24 4.46 8.90
N LEU A 89 5.59 3.70 7.85
CA LEU A 89 4.74 2.64 7.32
C LEU A 89 4.44 1.59 8.42
N GLY A 90 5.48 1.12 9.12
CA GLY A 90 5.33 0.18 10.22
C GLY A 90 4.43 0.70 11.33
N THR A 91 4.62 1.94 11.79
CA THR A 91 3.76 2.60 12.79
C THR A 91 2.30 2.61 12.36
N ARG A 92 2.02 2.99 11.10
CA ARG A 92 0.63 3.04 10.60
C ARG A 92 -0.03 1.67 10.53
N ILE A 93 0.72 0.61 10.23
CA ILE A 93 0.21 -0.76 10.30
C ILE A 93 -0.16 -1.14 11.74
N LEU A 94 0.68 -0.76 12.72
CA LEU A 94 0.43 -1.03 14.13
C LEU A 94 -0.79 -0.28 14.67
N ASP A 95 -1.07 0.90 14.13
CA ASP A 95 -2.20 1.75 14.49
C ASP A 95 -3.51 1.42 13.72
N ASP A 96 -3.54 0.31 12.96
CA ASP A 96 -4.63 -0.06 12.04
C ASP A 96 -4.94 1.02 10.94
N ASP A 97 -4.06 2.01 10.74
CA ASP A 97 -4.14 3.00 9.65
C ASP A 97 -3.56 2.44 8.34
N PHE A 98 -4.15 1.36 7.84
CA PHE A 98 -3.71 0.70 6.62
C PHE A 98 -3.81 1.59 5.38
N TYR A 99 -4.79 2.49 5.32
CA TYR A 99 -4.91 3.40 4.18
C TYR A 99 -3.81 4.47 4.19
N GLY A 100 -3.42 4.98 5.37
CA GLY A 100 -2.22 5.79 5.50
C GLY A 100 -0.95 5.00 5.16
N ALA A 101 -0.84 3.75 5.60
CA ALA A 101 0.28 2.87 5.26
C ALA A 101 0.43 2.70 3.73
N LEU A 102 -0.67 2.52 2.99
CA LEU A 102 -0.64 2.47 1.52
C LEU A 102 -0.11 3.74 0.87
N LYS A 103 -0.42 4.91 1.42
CA LYS A 103 0.14 6.19 0.92
C LYS A 103 1.66 6.24 1.11
N ASN A 104 2.16 5.76 2.23
CA ASN A 104 3.61 5.73 2.50
C ASN A 104 4.32 4.69 1.63
N ALA A 105 3.73 3.52 1.44
CA ALA A 105 4.26 2.53 0.51
C ALA A 105 4.32 3.06 -0.94
N ARG A 106 3.40 3.95 -1.36
CA ARG A 106 3.52 4.67 -2.64
C ARG A 106 4.70 5.63 -2.67
N ALA A 107 5.00 6.30 -1.56
CA ALA A 107 6.19 7.13 -1.46
C ALA A 107 7.45 6.28 -1.66
N LEU A 108 7.49 5.06 -1.11
CA LEU A 108 8.57 4.11 -1.33
C LEU A 108 8.72 3.71 -2.81
N ILE A 109 7.61 3.43 -3.51
CA ILE A 109 7.63 3.16 -4.97
C ILE A 109 8.16 4.37 -5.75
N LYS A 110 7.78 5.59 -5.36
CA LYS A 110 8.27 6.82 -5.99
C LYS A 110 9.78 6.98 -5.77
N TYR A 111 10.25 6.70 -4.56
CA TYR A 111 11.68 6.72 -4.24
C TYR A 111 12.45 5.69 -5.07
N GLU A 112 11.99 4.43 -5.12
CA GLU A 112 12.63 3.38 -5.91
C GLU A 112 12.74 3.77 -7.39
N LYS A 113 11.66 4.30 -7.98
CA LYS A 113 11.71 4.83 -9.35
C LYS A 113 12.73 5.95 -9.50
N LYS A 114 12.76 6.90 -8.56
CA LYS A 114 13.73 8.01 -8.61
C LYS A 114 15.15 7.46 -8.65
N VAL A 115 15.50 6.50 -7.80
CA VAL A 115 16.85 5.90 -7.74
C VAL A 115 17.18 5.10 -9.00
N LEU A 116 16.24 4.32 -9.54
CA LEU A 116 16.47 3.48 -10.72
C LEU A 116 16.59 4.25 -12.04
N PHE A 117 15.94 5.42 -12.13
CA PHE A 117 15.93 6.26 -13.34
C PHE A 117 16.78 7.53 -13.19
N GLN A 118 17.74 7.57 -12.25
CA GLN A 118 18.78 8.60 -12.27
C GLN A 118 19.84 8.24 -13.33
N ASP A 119 19.59 8.65 -14.58
CA ASP A 119 20.61 8.96 -15.59
C ASP A 119 20.47 10.45 -15.97
#